data_AF-A0A822CMS9-F1
#
_entry.id   AF-A0A822CMS9-F1
#
_cell.length_a   1.000
_cell.length_b   1.000
_cell.length_c   1.000
_cell.angle_alpha   90.00
_cell.angle_beta   90.00
_cell.angle_gamma   90.00
#
_symmetry.space_group_name_H-M   'P 1'
#
loop_
_entity.id
_entity.type
_entity.pdbx_description
1 polymer ?
#
loop_
_entity_poly.entity_id
_entity_poly.type
_entity_poly.pdbx_seq_one_letter_code
_entity_poly.pdbx_strand_id
1 'polypeptide(L)'
;MVLYYVHRYMRLTPAFLLVVLVSINLTPYFGNGPLFPSEQGFETPLCRSRYWWTSILYIGNIVQPDHMCLTVSWYLHNDMQFHWIAPLALIPFVLGRKRIGVMVGVIFVLISIGSISGTLIRYPYMVNGTLQPANRAANPTFINAIYYPPWCRISPYAIGLIVGFIIINTGRTCPLRMRTKLIGT
;
A
#
# COMPACT_ATOMS: atom_id res chain seq x y z
N MET A 1 22.73 -2.61 0.52
CA MET A 1 21.35 -2.96 0.91
C MET A 1 20.77 -2.04 1.96
N VAL A 2 21.49 -1.70 3.05
CA VAL A 2 20.97 -0.79 4.09
C VAL A 2 20.56 0.58 3.53
N LEU A 3 21.39 1.20 2.67
CA LEU A 3 21.08 2.48 2.04
C LEU A 3 19.77 2.47 1.23
N TYR A 4 19.44 1.35 0.59
CA TYR A 4 18.20 1.18 -0.19
C TYR A 4 16.94 1.30 0.69
N TYR A 5 17.00 0.76 1.92
CA TYR A 5 15.90 0.86 2.86
C TYR A 5 15.86 2.24 3.54
N VAL A 6 16.99 2.71 4.04
CA VAL A 6 17.09 3.97 4.80
C VAL A 6 16.72 5.17 3.93
N HIS A 7 17.21 5.24 2.70
CA HIS A 7 16.94 6.37 1.82
C HIS A 7 15.44 6.54 1.53
N ARG A 8 14.72 5.44 1.28
CA ARG A 8 13.27 5.49 1.04
C ARG A 8 12.51 5.87 2.32
N TYR A 9 12.89 5.28 3.45
CA TYR A 9 12.27 5.58 4.74
C TYR A 9 12.42 7.07 5.09
N MET A 10 13.64 7.61 5.03
CA MET A 10 13.92 9.03 5.33
C MET A 10 13.22 10.00 4.37
N ARG A 11 12.91 9.58 3.14
CA ARG A 11 12.17 10.42 2.18
C ARG A 11 10.67 10.51 2.47
N LEU A 12 10.05 9.41 2.90
CA LEU A 12 8.59 9.32 3.06
C LEU A 12 8.12 9.61 4.48
N THR A 13 8.84 9.09 5.49
CA THR A 13 8.42 9.17 6.89
C THR A 13 8.23 10.61 7.40
N PRO A 14 9.07 11.60 7.06
CA PRO A 14 8.88 12.97 7.56
C PRO A 14 7.57 13.60 7.08
N ALA A 15 7.25 13.45 5.80
CA ALA A 15 6.00 13.96 5.24
C ALA A 15 4.80 13.22 5.83
N PHE A 16 4.90 11.90 5.99
CA PHE A 16 3.83 11.11 6.57
C PHE A 16 3.57 11.45 8.04
N LEU A 17 4.63 11.64 8.82
CA LEU A 17 4.54 12.07 10.22
C LEU A 17 3.92 13.46 10.35
N LEU A 18 4.28 14.40 9.46
CA LEU A 18 3.65 15.72 9.43
C LEU A 18 2.14 15.60 9.21
N VAL A 19 1.69 14.76 8.27
CA VAL A 19 0.26 14.52 8.05
C VAL A 19 -0.40 13.94 9.29
N VAL A 20 0.21 12.96 9.95
CA VAL A 20 -0.30 12.39 11.22
C VAL A 20 -0.43 13.47 12.30
N LEU A 21 0.57 14.33 12.46
CA LEU A 21 0.55 15.42 13.44
C LEU A 21 -0.54 16.46 13.14
N VAL A 22 -0.70 16.84 11.87
CA VAL A 22 -1.77 17.72 11.40
C VAL A 22 -3.13 17.07 11.66
N SER A 23 -3.26 15.78 11.41
CA SER A 23 -4.49 15.03 11.68
C SER A 23 -4.87 15.05 13.16
N ILE A 24 -3.91 14.84 14.07
CA ILE A 24 -4.19 14.82 15.52
C ILE A 24 -4.47 16.20 16.12
N ASN A 25 -3.76 17.24 15.64
CA ASN A 25 -3.73 18.54 16.29
C ASN A 25 -4.53 19.62 15.56
N LEU A 26 -4.57 19.60 14.23
CA LEU A 26 -5.14 20.69 13.43
C LEU A 26 -6.52 20.35 12.87
N THR A 27 -6.80 19.08 12.55
CA THR A 27 -8.10 18.73 11.95
C THR A 27 -9.32 19.10 12.80
N PRO A 28 -9.30 19.07 14.15
CA PRO A 28 -10.45 19.53 14.93
C PRO A 28 -10.81 21.01 14.69
N TYR A 29 -9.85 21.82 14.20
CA TYR A 29 -10.01 23.26 13.99
C TYR A 29 -10.30 23.63 12.52
N PHE A 30 -10.37 22.67 11.60
CA PHE A 30 -10.54 22.96 10.17
C PHE A 30 -11.93 23.45 9.77
N GLY A 31 -12.94 23.23 10.61
CA GLY A 31 -14.26 23.80 10.41
C GLY A 31 -15.34 23.05 11.15
N ASN A 32 -16.54 23.63 11.12
CA ASN A 32 -17.75 23.05 11.69
C ASN A 32 -18.77 22.94 10.55
N GLY A 33 -19.22 21.72 10.23
CA GLY A 33 -20.18 21.48 9.17
C GLY A 33 -20.92 20.16 9.35
N PRO A 34 -22.11 20.00 8.74
CA PRO A 34 -22.94 18.80 8.93
C PRO A 34 -22.30 17.50 8.40
N LEU A 35 -21.36 17.62 7.46
CA LEU A 35 -20.55 16.52 6.94
C LEU A 35 -19.17 16.42 7.62
N PHE A 36 -18.82 17.39 8.47
CA PHE A 36 -17.58 17.34 9.22
C PHE A 36 -17.78 16.30 10.33
N PRO A 37 -16.92 15.28 10.43
CA PRO A 37 -16.97 14.37 11.56
C PRO A 37 -16.81 15.20 12.83
N SER A 38 -17.57 14.85 13.87
CA SER A 38 -17.80 15.62 15.11
C SER A 38 -16.57 16.36 15.66
N GLU A 39 -16.80 17.26 16.64
CA GLU A 39 -15.83 18.10 17.42
C GLU A 39 -14.42 17.52 17.71
N GLN A 40 -14.21 16.22 17.50
CA GLN A 40 -12.96 15.48 17.59
C GLN A 40 -12.09 15.53 16.31
N GLY A 41 -12.57 15.96 15.14
CA GLY A 41 -11.79 16.03 13.89
C GLY A 41 -11.72 14.72 13.08
N PHE A 42 -11.08 14.75 11.90
CA PHE A 42 -10.96 13.58 11.02
C PHE A 42 -9.99 12.54 11.60
N GLU A 43 -10.47 11.31 11.84
CA GLU A 43 -9.66 10.14 12.26
C GLU A 43 -8.82 10.36 13.54
N THR A 44 -9.05 11.46 14.24
CA THR A 44 -8.34 11.86 15.46
C THR A 44 -8.49 10.86 16.61
N PRO A 45 -9.67 10.27 16.91
CA PRO A 45 -9.77 9.27 17.97
C PRO A 45 -8.96 8.00 17.67
N LEU A 46 -8.86 7.61 16.40
CA LEU A 46 -8.03 6.47 15.99
C LEU A 46 -6.53 6.80 16.09
N CYS A 47 -6.13 8.01 15.72
CA CYS A 47 -4.75 8.46 15.86
C CYS A 47 -4.31 8.71 17.31
N ARG A 48 -5.21 9.08 18.22
CA ARG A 48 -4.91 9.18 19.65
C ARG A 48 -4.98 7.83 20.38
N SER A 49 -5.32 6.76 19.66
CA SER A 49 -5.33 5.41 20.19
C SER A 49 -3.92 4.89 20.47
N ARG A 50 -3.83 3.73 21.12
CA ARG A 50 -2.55 3.03 21.42
C ARG A 50 -1.78 2.61 20.17
N TYR A 51 -2.35 2.69 18.97
CA TYR A 51 -1.78 2.11 17.73
C TYR A 51 -1.14 3.12 16.77
N TRP A 52 -1.02 4.40 17.12
CA TRP A 52 -0.41 5.43 16.25
C TRP A 52 1.00 5.09 15.75
N TRP A 53 1.81 4.43 16.59
CA TRP A 53 3.17 4.00 16.25
C TRP A 53 3.22 2.98 15.11
N THR A 54 2.12 2.24 14.88
CA THR A 54 2.03 1.26 13.78
C THR A 54 2.08 1.95 12.41
N SER A 55 1.68 3.22 12.33
CA SER A 55 1.80 4.03 11.12
C SER A 55 3.28 4.37 10.82
N ILE A 56 4.08 4.69 11.82
CA ILE A 56 5.52 5.00 11.65
C ILE A 56 6.30 3.79 11.16
N LEU A 57 5.90 2.61 11.63
CA LEU A 57 6.47 1.34 11.19
C LEU A 57 5.79 0.78 9.93
N TYR A 58 4.78 1.45 9.37
CA TYR A 58 4.07 0.99 8.18
C TYR A 58 3.44 -0.41 8.31
N ILE A 59 2.99 -0.78 9.51
CA ILE A 59 2.39 -2.11 9.82
C ILE A 59 0.93 -2.02 10.32
N GLY A 60 0.32 -0.84 10.29
CA GLY A 60 -1.05 -0.65 10.81
C GLY A 60 -2.10 -1.51 10.12
N ASN A 61 -1.91 -1.80 8.83
CA ASN A 61 -2.77 -2.68 8.03
C ASN A 61 -2.70 -4.17 8.42
N ILE A 62 -1.65 -4.60 9.12
CA ILE A 62 -1.46 -5.99 9.57
C ILE A 62 -1.82 -6.15 11.04
N VAL A 63 -1.36 -5.23 11.90
CA VAL A 63 -1.51 -5.36 13.35
C VAL A 63 -2.95 -5.12 13.77
N GLN A 64 -3.54 -4.00 13.34
CA GLN A 64 -4.90 -3.64 13.73
C GLN A 64 -5.52 -2.75 12.64
N PRO A 65 -6.04 -3.34 11.55
CA PRO A 65 -6.57 -2.58 10.42
C PRO A 65 -7.75 -1.67 10.82
N ASP A 66 -8.54 -2.07 11.82
CA ASP A 66 -9.65 -1.25 12.35
C ASP A 66 -9.20 -0.02 13.15
N HIS A 67 -7.95 0.01 13.62
CA HIS A 67 -7.42 1.09 14.47
C HIS A 67 -6.22 1.78 13.81
N MET A 68 -6.17 1.77 12.48
CA MET A 68 -5.18 2.58 11.76
C MET A 68 -5.44 4.07 12.03
N CYS A 69 -4.40 4.79 12.43
CA CYS A 69 -4.49 6.24 12.67
C CYS A 69 -5.02 6.96 11.43
N LEU A 70 -4.41 6.74 10.27
CA LEU A 70 -4.89 7.27 9.01
C LEU A 70 -5.42 6.11 8.18
N THR A 71 -6.73 5.97 8.09
CA THR A 71 -7.36 4.92 7.27
C THR A 71 -6.80 4.93 5.86
N VAL A 72 -6.69 6.10 5.24
CA VAL A 72 -6.15 6.30 3.88
C VAL A 72 -4.70 5.86 3.72
N SER A 73 -3.91 5.74 4.80
CA SER A 73 -2.50 5.35 4.71
C SER A 73 -2.26 3.86 4.48
N TRP A 74 -3.33 3.05 4.40
CA TRP A 74 -3.26 1.62 4.09
C TRP A 74 -2.39 1.30 2.88
N TYR A 75 -2.48 2.09 1.80
CA TYR A 75 -1.70 1.87 0.58
C TYR A 75 -0.22 2.18 0.79
N LEU A 76 0.07 3.15 1.66
CA LEU A 76 1.44 3.54 2.00
C LEU A 76 2.10 2.47 2.86
N HIS A 77 1.34 1.86 3.77
CA HIS A 77 1.78 0.68 4.52
C HIS A 77 2.12 -0.47 3.57
N ASN A 78 1.24 -0.79 2.62
CA ASN A 78 1.47 -1.83 1.62
C ASN A 78 2.72 -1.55 0.77
N ASP A 79 2.89 -0.32 0.28
CA ASP A 79 4.02 0.07 -0.57
C ASP A 79 5.38 -0.08 0.14
N MET A 80 5.46 0.28 1.43
CA MET A 80 6.67 0.06 2.23
C MET A 80 6.94 -1.43 2.49
N GLN A 81 5.90 -2.22 2.76
CA GLN A 81 6.03 -3.67 2.93
C GLN A 81 6.53 -4.33 1.64
N PHE A 82 6.02 -3.90 0.49
CA PHE A 82 6.50 -4.38 -0.81
C PHE A 82 7.96 -3.98 -1.07
N HIS A 83 8.38 -2.78 -0.65
CA HIS A 83 9.78 -2.37 -0.71
C HIS A 83 10.70 -3.27 0.12
N TRP A 84 10.24 -3.72 1.30
CA TRP A 84 11.03 -4.59 2.17
C TRP A 84 11.28 -5.97 1.57
N ILE A 85 10.28 -6.52 0.87
CA ILE A 85 10.39 -7.84 0.23
C ILE A 85 10.98 -7.77 -1.19
N ALA A 86 11.03 -6.59 -1.81
CA ALA A 86 11.51 -6.42 -3.18
C ALA A 86 12.91 -7.01 -3.44
N PRO A 87 13.88 -6.93 -2.52
CA PRO A 87 15.20 -7.53 -2.72
C PRO A 87 15.18 -9.05 -2.91
N LEU A 88 14.13 -9.75 -2.47
CA LEU A 88 13.97 -11.19 -2.75
C LEU A 88 13.90 -11.49 -4.25
N ALA A 89 13.30 -10.59 -5.03
CA ALA A 89 13.26 -10.69 -6.48
C ALA A 89 14.46 -9.98 -7.15
N LEU A 90 14.88 -8.82 -6.62
CA LEU A 90 15.94 -8.01 -7.22
C LEU A 90 17.35 -8.62 -7.07
N ILE A 91 17.68 -9.24 -5.93
CA ILE A 91 19.00 -9.84 -5.70
C ILE A 91 19.29 -10.95 -6.74
N PRO A 92 18.38 -11.92 -6.98
CA PRO A 92 18.56 -12.89 -8.06
C PRO A 92 18.74 -12.25 -9.44
N PHE A 93 18.08 -11.13 -9.74
CA PHE A 93 18.25 -10.42 -11.01
C PHE A 93 19.65 -9.83 -11.14
N VAL A 94 20.17 -9.18 -10.09
CA VAL A 94 21.53 -8.60 -10.10
C VAL A 94 22.60 -9.68 -10.20
N LEU A 95 22.39 -10.83 -9.56
CA LEU A 95 23.32 -11.97 -9.59
C LEU A 95 23.25 -12.80 -10.90
N GLY A 96 22.49 -12.35 -11.90
CA GLY A 96 22.33 -13.06 -13.18
C GLY A 96 21.47 -14.33 -13.09
N ARG A 97 20.88 -14.64 -11.93
CA ARG A 97 19.96 -15.77 -11.71
C ARG A 97 18.52 -15.40 -12.08
N LYS A 98 18.37 -15.03 -13.36
CA LYS A 98 17.15 -14.48 -13.96
C LYS A 98 15.89 -15.31 -13.69
N ARG A 99 15.99 -16.64 -13.82
CA ARG A 99 14.86 -17.57 -13.61
C ARG A 99 14.32 -17.51 -12.17
N ILE A 100 15.21 -17.37 -11.19
CA ILE A 100 14.82 -17.32 -9.77
C ILE A 100 14.04 -16.03 -9.48
N GLY A 101 14.49 -14.88 -9.99
CA GLY A 101 13.78 -13.61 -9.80
C GLY A 101 12.38 -13.62 -10.44
N VAL A 102 12.23 -14.21 -11.63
CA VAL A 102 10.91 -14.40 -12.27
C VAL A 102 10.03 -15.35 -11.45
N MET A 103 10.59 -16.47 -10.97
CA MET A 103 9.85 -17.40 -10.11
C MET A 103 9.31 -16.73 -8.85
N VAL A 104 10.12 -15.91 -8.18
CA VAL A 104 9.69 -15.14 -6.99
C VAL A 104 8.53 -14.19 -7.34
N GLY A 105 8.63 -13.49 -8.48
CA GLY A 105 7.54 -12.63 -8.96
C GLY A 105 6.24 -13.41 -9.23
N VAL A 106 6.33 -14.58 -9.89
CA VAL A 106 5.18 -15.45 -10.14
C VAL A 106 4.57 -15.95 -8.83
N ILE A 107 5.39 -16.34 -7.85
CA ILE A 107 4.93 -16.76 -6.52
C ILE A 107 4.13 -15.63 -5.84
N PHE A 108 4.59 -14.38 -5.91
CA PHE A 108 3.85 -13.25 -5.36
C PHE A 108 2.47 -13.07 -6.03
N VAL A 109 2.39 -13.22 -7.36
CA VAL A 109 1.10 -13.18 -8.07
C VAL A 109 0.19 -14.31 -7.60
N LEU A 110 0.72 -15.54 -7.47
CA LEU A 110 -0.05 -16.70 -6.98
C LEU A 110 -0.54 -16.51 -5.55
N ILE A 111 0.28 -15.92 -4.66
CA ILE A 111 -0.13 -15.57 -3.29
C ILE A 111 -1.33 -14.62 -3.34
N SER A 112 -1.28 -13.58 -4.17
CA SER A 112 -2.39 -12.63 -4.33
C SER A 112 -3.68 -13.29 -4.80
N ILE A 113 -3.59 -14.14 -5.83
CA ILE A 113 -4.75 -14.87 -6.36
C ILE A 113 -5.30 -15.84 -5.31
N GLY A 114 -4.42 -16.58 -4.65
CA GLY A 114 -4.77 -17.56 -3.61
C GLY A 114 -5.47 -16.91 -2.42
N SER A 115 -4.94 -15.79 -1.93
CA SER A 115 -5.55 -15.05 -0.82
C SER A 115 -6.91 -14.45 -1.18
N ILE A 116 -7.04 -13.85 -2.37
CA ILE A 116 -8.34 -13.31 -2.83
C ILE A 116 -9.35 -14.44 -2.96
N SER A 117 -8.98 -15.52 -3.64
CA SER A 117 -9.85 -16.70 -3.85
C SER A 117 -10.24 -17.35 -2.52
N GLY A 118 -9.29 -17.55 -1.61
CA GLY A 118 -9.57 -18.11 -0.29
C GLY A 118 -10.51 -17.24 0.54
N THR A 119 -10.36 -15.92 0.46
CA THR A 119 -11.27 -14.99 1.15
C THR A 119 -12.66 -15.04 0.52
N LEU A 120 -12.77 -15.11 -0.82
CA LEU A 120 -14.03 -15.25 -1.55
C LEU A 120 -14.78 -16.54 -1.22
N ILE A 121 -14.07 -17.66 -1.08
CA ILE A 121 -14.67 -18.94 -0.66
C ILE A 121 -15.18 -18.84 0.78
N ARG A 122 -14.44 -18.19 1.67
CA ARG A 122 -14.84 -18.06 3.08
C ARG A 122 -15.99 -17.06 3.29
N TYR A 123 -16.08 -16.03 2.46
CA TYR A 123 -17.07 -14.95 2.56
C TYR A 123 -17.79 -14.71 1.21
N PRO A 124 -18.61 -15.66 0.73
CA PRO A 124 -19.15 -15.64 -0.64
C PRO A 124 -20.05 -14.43 -0.97
N TYR A 125 -20.64 -13.79 0.04
CA TYR A 125 -21.60 -12.69 -0.16
C TYR A 125 -20.98 -11.28 -0.09
N MET A 126 -19.67 -11.15 0.10
CA MET A 126 -19.04 -9.84 0.30
C MET A 126 -18.94 -8.97 -0.97
N VAL A 127 -19.05 -9.56 -2.16
CA VAL A 127 -18.93 -8.85 -3.45
C VAL A 127 -20.23 -8.13 -3.84
N ASN A 128 -21.37 -8.54 -3.27
CA ASN A 128 -22.69 -7.99 -3.60
C ASN A 128 -22.92 -6.54 -3.14
N GLY A 129 -21.99 -5.94 -2.38
CA GLY A 129 -22.08 -4.55 -1.89
C GLY A 129 -21.22 -3.52 -2.64
N THR A 130 -20.57 -3.89 -3.74
CA THR A 130 -19.42 -3.13 -4.30
C THR A 130 -19.75 -1.93 -5.21
N LEU A 131 -21.02 -1.64 -5.50
CA LEU A 131 -21.42 -0.54 -6.39
C LEU A 131 -22.09 0.66 -5.71
N GLN A 132 -22.16 0.71 -4.37
CA GLN A 132 -22.74 1.87 -3.67
C GLN A 132 -21.74 2.52 -2.71
N PRO A 133 -21.33 3.78 -2.96
CA PRO A 133 -20.40 4.51 -2.09
C PRO A 133 -20.93 4.71 -0.66
N ALA A 134 -22.25 4.58 -0.44
CA ALA A 134 -22.88 4.63 0.88
C ALA A 134 -22.58 3.41 1.78
N ASN A 135 -22.11 2.30 1.21
CA ASN A 135 -21.94 1.02 1.91
C ASN A 135 -20.50 0.70 2.33
N ARG A 136 -19.59 1.69 2.37
CA ARG A 136 -18.25 1.47 2.97
C ARG A 136 -18.33 1.09 4.45
N ALA A 137 -19.41 1.49 5.14
CA ALA A 137 -19.74 1.03 6.49
C ALA A 137 -20.42 -0.36 6.52
N ALA A 138 -20.86 -0.91 5.38
CA ALA A 138 -21.75 -2.08 5.33
C ALA A 138 -21.02 -3.44 5.29
N ASN A 139 -19.70 -3.49 5.05
CA ASN A 139 -18.93 -4.75 5.08
C ASN A 139 -17.48 -4.54 5.58
N PRO A 140 -17.25 -4.36 6.89
CA PRO A 140 -15.91 -4.25 7.48
C PRO A 140 -15.03 -5.47 7.16
N THR A 141 -15.66 -6.63 6.96
CA THR A 141 -15.03 -7.88 6.52
C THR A 141 -14.30 -7.74 5.18
N PHE A 142 -14.89 -7.07 4.18
CA PHE A 142 -14.23 -6.87 2.88
C PHE A 142 -13.00 -5.96 3.01
N ILE A 143 -13.15 -4.87 3.75
CA ILE A 143 -12.09 -3.88 3.94
C ILE A 143 -10.88 -4.52 4.62
N ASN A 144 -11.11 -5.30 5.68
CA ASN A 144 -10.03 -5.91 6.46
C ASN A 144 -9.48 -7.20 5.87
N ALA A 145 -10.25 -7.94 5.07
CA ALA A 145 -9.81 -9.22 4.52
C ALA A 145 -9.25 -9.13 3.09
N ILE A 146 -9.70 -8.16 2.29
CA ILE A 146 -9.28 -8.01 0.88
C ILE A 146 -8.60 -6.67 0.62
N TYR A 147 -9.15 -5.58 1.16
CA TYR A 147 -8.76 -4.25 0.71
C TYR A 147 -7.43 -3.77 1.29
N TYR A 148 -7.29 -3.78 2.62
CA TYR A 148 -6.07 -3.37 3.32
C TYR A 148 -4.92 -4.37 3.27
N PRO A 149 -5.14 -5.70 3.33
CA PRO A 149 -4.03 -6.60 3.46
C PRO A 149 -3.07 -6.60 2.25
N PRO A 150 -1.75 -6.69 2.50
CA PRO A 150 -0.74 -6.58 1.45
C PRO A 150 -0.75 -7.81 0.52
N TRP A 151 -1.07 -9.00 1.05
CA TRP A 151 -1.06 -10.24 0.27
C TRP A 151 -2.08 -10.21 -0.88
N CYS A 152 -3.24 -9.58 -0.71
CA CYS A 152 -4.22 -9.42 -1.79
C CYS A 152 -3.77 -8.39 -2.86
N ARG A 153 -2.76 -7.55 -2.57
CA ARG A 153 -2.38 -6.39 -3.38
C ARG A 153 -0.96 -6.44 -3.93
N ILE A 154 -0.22 -7.52 -3.68
CA ILE A 154 1.18 -7.67 -4.13
C ILE A 154 1.30 -7.93 -5.64
N SER A 155 0.25 -8.42 -6.31
CA SER A 155 0.25 -8.75 -7.74
C SER A 155 0.69 -7.60 -8.68
N PRO A 156 0.16 -6.36 -8.60
CA PRO A 156 0.65 -5.26 -9.45
C PRO A 156 2.13 -4.95 -9.23
N TYR A 157 2.63 -5.07 -7.99
CA TYR A 157 4.04 -4.88 -7.68
C TYR A 157 4.91 -5.96 -8.35
N ALA A 158 4.50 -7.22 -8.24
CA ALA A 158 5.19 -8.36 -8.85
C ALA A 158 5.19 -8.29 -10.38
N ILE A 159 4.07 -7.90 -11.00
CA ILE A 159 3.99 -7.68 -12.46
C ILE A 159 4.98 -6.59 -12.88
N GLY A 160 5.05 -5.48 -12.14
CA GLY A 160 6.02 -4.42 -12.40
C GLY A 160 7.48 -4.91 -12.36
N LEU A 161 7.82 -5.78 -11.41
CA LEU A 161 9.15 -6.40 -11.34
C LEU A 161 9.46 -7.29 -12.55
N ILE A 162 8.50 -8.12 -12.96
CA ILE A 162 8.65 -9.02 -14.12
C ILE A 162 8.78 -8.20 -15.41
N VAL A 163 7.93 -7.19 -15.61
CA VAL A 163 7.98 -6.32 -16.78
C VAL A 163 9.31 -5.55 -16.82
N GLY A 164 9.75 -4.99 -15.69
CA GLY A 164 11.05 -4.32 -15.59
C GLY A 164 12.20 -5.25 -15.97
N PHE A 165 12.14 -6.51 -15.55
CA PHE A 165 13.09 -7.54 -15.96
C PHE A 165 13.06 -7.81 -17.47
N ILE A 166 11.89 -7.97 -18.09
CA ILE A 166 11.76 -8.19 -19.53
C ILE A 166 12.40 -7.03 -20.30
N ILE A 167 12.12 -5.78 -19.90
CA ILE A 167 12.68 -4.58 -20.53
C ILE A 167 14.21 -4.58 -20.51
N ILE A 168 14.82 -4.99 -19.39
CA ILE A 168 16.28 -5.06 -19.25
C ILE A 168 16.88 -6.14 -20.18
N ASN A 169 16.21 -7.27 -20.34
CA ASN A 169 16.72 -8.38 -21.16
C ASN A 169 16.52 -8.20 -22.65
N THR A 170 15.43 -7.56 -23.07
CA THR A 170 15.17 -7.27 -24.50
C THR A 170 15.98 -6.06 -25.01
N GLY A 171 16.94 -5.56 -24.22
CA GLY A 171 17.94 -4.60 -24.67
C GLY A 171 17.44 -3.17 -24.85
N ARG A 172 16.40 -2.73 -24.11
CA ARG A 172 15.77 -1.39 -24.27
C ARG A 172 15.38 -1.06 -25.72
N THR A 173 15.23 -2.06 -26.58
CA THR A 173 14.88 -1.90 -28.01
C THR A 173 13.48 -1.34 -28.24
N CYS A 174 12.63 -1.36 -27.20
CA CYS A 174 11.53 -0.42 -27.07
C CYS A 174 12.07 0.85 -26.39
N PRO A 175 12.42 1.91 -27.12
CA PRO A 175 12.63 3.20 -26.51
C PRO A 175 11.29 3.63 -25.91
N LEU A 176 11.08 3.38 -24.62
CA LEU A 176 10.21 4.22 -23.81
C LEU A 176 10.89 5.59 -23.76
N ARG A 177 10.77 6.32 -24.87
CA ARG A 177 11.13 7.72 -24.98
C ARG A 177 10.13 8.44 -24.09
N MET A 178 10.38 8.45 -22.78
CA MET A 178 9.80 9.44 -21.89
C MET A 178 10.31 10.78 -22.42
N ARG A 179 9.52 11.38 -23.32
CA ARG A 179 9.61 12.81 -23.59
C ARG A 179 9.11 13.48 -22.32
N THR A 180 9.99 13.64 -21.33
CA THR A 180 9.87 14.71 -20.36
C THR A 180 10.00 16.02 -21.16
N LYS A 181 8.90 16.46 -21.76
CA LYS A 181 8.70 17.88 -22.03
C LYS A 181 8.60 18.51 -20.64
N LEU A 182 9.74 19.02 -20.17
CA LEU A 182 9.76 20.09 -19.18
C LEU A 182 8.83 21.18 -19.72
N ILE A 183 7.67 21.33 -19.10
CA ILE A 183 6.75 22.44 -19.34
C ILE A 183 7.40 23.65 -18.67
N GLY A 184 8.13 24.40 -19.46
CA GLY A 184 8.64 25.73 -19.14
C GLY A 184 8.28 26.64 -20.30
N THR A 185 7.08 27.21 -20.23
CA THR A 185 6.64 28.46 -20.87
C THR A 185 5.64 29.08 -19.92
#